data_AF-A0A8T5G5I2-F1
#
_entry.id   AF-A0A8T5G5I2-F1
#
_cell.length_a   1.000
_cell.length_b   1.000
_cell.length_c   1.000
_cell.angle_alpha   90.00
_cell.angle_beta   90.00
_cell.angle_gamma   90.00
#
_symmetry.space_group_name_H-M   'P 1'
#
loop_
_entity.id
_entity.type
_entity.pdbx_description
1 polymer ?
#
loop_
_entity_poly.entity_id
_entity_poly.type
_entity_poly.pdbx_seq_one_letter_code
_entity_poly.pdbx_strand_id
1 'polypeptide(L)'
;MARTKTLENNLERLLGEDLIRSDFHEFLITECAGGNAGTYYDVETGKEHLCIAGNFHADETGKIIKFTNHASNEGTYELGFRVVLDDEYKSGYSKIIDCYSYSGKELPTTLKNVIAGTVMGYNYQMRKAKK
;
A
#
# COMPACT_ATOMS: atom_id res chain seq x y z
N MET A 1 18.55 12.71 6.68
CA MET A 1 18.62 11.37 7.30
C MET A 1 17.28 10.87 7.84
N ALA A 2 16.41 11.71 8.44
CA ALA A 2 15.10 11.27 8.94
C ALA A 2 14.16 10.68 7.86
N ARG A 3 14.07 11.30 6.67
CA ARG A 3 13.18 10.86 5.58
C ARG A 3 13.49 9.45 5.05
N THR A 4 14.77 9.10 4.95
CA THR A 4 15.21 7.77 4.50
C THR A 4 14.75 6.69 5.47
N LYS A 5 14.92 6.93 6.77
CA LYS A 5 14.49 6.01 7.82
C LYS A 5 12.97 5.81 7.85
N THR A 6 12.18 6.87 7.60
CA THR A 6 10.72 6.73 7.48
C THR A 6 10.32 5.84 6.31
N LEU A 7 10.97 5.99 5.16
CA LEU A 7 10.71 5.17 3.98
C LEU A 7 11.08 3.70 4.24
N GLU A 8 12.25 3.44 4.81
CA GLU A 8 12.70 2.09 5.19
C GLU A 8 11.70 1.41 6.13
N ASN A 9 11.31 2.08 7.21
CA ASN A 9 10.31 1.54 8.14
C ASN A 9 8.97 1.24 7.46
N ASN A 10 8.51 2.11 6.55
CA ASN A 10 7.26 1.87 5.83
C ASN A 10 7.37 0.68 4.86
N LEU A 11 8.52 0.49 4.21
CA LEU A 11 8.78 -0.68 3.37
C LEU A 11 8.80 -1.96 4.21
N GLU A 12 9.47 -1.97 5.36
CA GLU A 12 9.46 -3.10 6.30
C GLU A 12 8.02 -3.45 6.70
N ARG A 13 7.19 -2.45 7.01
CA ARG A 13 5.77 -2.67 7.35
C ARG A 13 4.94 -3.25 6.20
N LEU A 14 5.22 -2.88 4.96
CA LEU A 14 4.50 -3.41 3.79
C LEU A 14 4.98 -4.81 3.39
N LEU A 15 6.26 -5.11 3.61
CA LEU A 15 6.86 -6.38 3.21
C LEU A 15 6.74 -7.46 4.30
N GLY A 16 6.51 -7.08 5.56
CA GLY A 16 6.54 -7.99 6.71
C GLY A 16 7.97 -8.42 7.07
N GLU A 17 8.16 -8.99 8.26
CA GLU A 17 9.48 -9.50 8.70
C GLU A 17 9.96 -10.70 7.85
N ASP A 18 9.03 -11.42 7.21
CA ASP A 18 9.28 -12.43 6.18
C ASP A 18 8.58 -12.04 4.88
N LEU A 19 9.36 -11.72 3.84
CA LEU A 19 8.95 -11.32 2.47
C LEU A 19 7.87 -12.22 1.80
N ILE A 20 7.59 -13.40 2.36
CA ILE A 20 6.74 -14.47 1.79
C ILE A 20 5.52 -14.76 2.67
N ARG A 21 5.46 -14.24 3.90
CA ARG A 21 4.34 -14.38 4.84
C ARG A 21 3.72 -13.03 5.20
N SER A 22 3.79 -12.05 4.31
CA SER A 22 3.59 -10.67 4.72
C SER A 22 2.19 -10.45 5.28
N ASP A 23 2.17 -9.85 6.48
CA ASP A 23 0.97 -9.31 7.08
C ASP A 23 0.24 -8.48 6.04
N PHE A 24 0.88 -7.71 5.15
CA PHE A 24 0.15 -6.95 4.13
C PHE A 24 -0.77 -7.79 3.22
N HIS A 25 -0.42 -9.02 2.82
CA HIS A 25 -1.31 -9.85 2.00
C HIS A 25 -2.44 -10.47 2.85
N GLU A 26 -2.11 -11.03 4.00
CA GLU A 26 -3.10 -11.60 4.93
C GLU A 26 -4.04 -10.50 5.47
N PHE A 27 -3.48 -9.36 5.85
CA PHE A 27 -4.13 -8.10 6.24
C PHE A 27 -4.93 -7.50 5.09
N LEU A 28 -4.46 -7.52 3.85
CA LEU A 28 -5.27 -7.05 2.73
C LEU A 28 -6.55 -7.89 2.57
N ILE A 29 -6.44 -9.19 2.85
CA ILE A 29 -7.54 -10.14 2.78
C ILE A 29 -8.47 -10.05 4.02
N THR A 30 -7.91 -9.93 5.24
CA THR A 30 -8.67 -9.95 6.50
C THR A 30 -9.17 -8.57 6.93
N GLU A 31 -8.37 -7.53 6.69
CA GLU A 31 -8.54 -6.18 7.22
C GLU A 31 -8.70 -5.12 6.13
N CYS A 32 -8.40 -5.43 4.85
CA CYS A 32 -8.60 -4.54 3.69
C CYS A 32 -9.46 -5.13 2.57
N ALA A 33 -10.34 -6.11 2.86
CA ALA A 33 -11.55 -6.29 2.06
C ALA A 33 -12.51 -5.07 2.22
N GLY A 34 -11.96 -3.86 2.32
CA GLY A 34 -12.59 -2.58 2.61
C GLY A 34 -13.39 -2.01 1.45
N GLY A 35 -13.54 -2.79 0.37
CA GLY A 35 -14.42 -2.48 -0.74
C GLY A 35 -13.74 -2.62 -2.10
N ASN A 36 -14.60 -2.73 -3.11
CA ASN A 36 -14.21 -2.64 -4.51
C ASN A 36 -13.64 -1.24 -4.79
N ALA A 37 -12.38 -1.17 -5.23
CA ALA A 37 -11.69 0.05 -5.64
C ALA A 37 -11.65 0.22 -7.17
N GLY A 38 -12.61 -0.38 -7.88
CA GLY A 38 -12.75 -0.35 -9.34
C GLY A 38 -11.81 -1.32 -10.06
N THR A 39 -11.60 -1.09 -11.35
CA THR A 39 -10.77 -1.94 -12.21
C THR A 39 -9.54 -1.20 -12.77
N TYR A 40 -8.46 -1.95 -12.97
CA TYR A 40 -7.22 -1.46 -13.55
C TYR A 40 -6.88 -2.26 -14.80
N TYR A 41 -6.64 -1.56 -15.91
CA TYR A 41 -6.18 -2.17 -17.13
C TYR A 41 -4.65 -2.15 -17.16
N ASP A 42 -4.02 -3.33 -17.09
CA ASP A 42 -2.58 -3.47 -17.20
C ASP A 42 -2.18 -3.50 -18.68
N VAL A 43 -1.49 -2.43 -19.11
CA VAL A 43 -1.04 -2.26 -20.49
C VAL A 43 0.08 -3.22 -20.89
N GLU A 44 0.85 -3.76 -19.94
CA GLU A 44 1.93 -4.71 -20.23
C GLU A 44 1.36 -6.10 -20.55
N THR A 45 0.28 -6.49 -19.87
CA THR A 45 -0.34 -7.82 -20.03
C THR A 45 -1.58 -7.79 -20.93
N GLY A 46 -2.18 -6.61 -21.15
CA GLY A 46 -3.44 -6.44 -21.87
C GLY A 46 -4.66 -6.95 -21.10
N LYS A 47 -4.57 -7.09 -19.77
CA LYS A 47 -5.63 -7.66 -18.92
C LYS A 47 -6.24 -6.61 -18.01
N GLU A 48 -7.52 -6.78 -17.71
CA GLU A 48 -8.21 -6.01 -16.67
C GLU A 48 -8.16 -6.76 -15.35
N HIS A 49 -7.84 -6.05 -14.28
CA HIS A 49 -7.72 -6.58 -12.92
C HIS A 49 -8.67 -5.86 -11.97
N LEU A 50 -9.27 -6.61 -11.05
CA LEU A 50 -10.03 -6.04 -9.94
C LEU A 50 -9.06 -5.41 -8.93
N CYS A 51 -9.44 -4.24 -8.42
CA CYS A 51 -8.70 -3.54 -7.39
C CYS A 51 -9.45 -3.58 -6.06
N ILE A 52 -8.71 -3.71 -4.97
CA ILE A 52 -9.19 -3.54 -3.61
C ILE A 52 -8.56 -2.31 -2.96
N ALA A 53 -9.24 -1.79 -1.94
CA ALA A 53 -8.79 -0.67 -1.13
C ALA A 53 -8.00 -1.16 0.10
N GLY A 54 -6.73 -0.78 0.22
CA GLY A 54 -5.88 -1.03 1.40
C GLY A 54 -5.78 0.19 2.31
N ASN A 55 -6.52 0.22 3.41
CA ASN A 55 -6.64 1.40 4.27
C ASN A 55 -5.54 1.49 5.33
N PHE A 56 -5.01 2.70 5.53
CA PHE A 56 -3.94 2.95 6.48
C PHE A 56 -3.96 4.37 7.07
N HIS A 57 -3.35 4.49 8.23
CA HIS A 57 -3.14 5.76 8.93
C HIS A 57 -1.67 6.16 8.88
N ALA A 58 -1.41 7.44 8.63
CA ALA A 58 -0.08 8.02 8.63
C ALA A 58 0.02 9.28 9.52
N ASP A 59 1.20 9.54 10.08
CA ASP A 59 1.49 10.84 10.71
C ASP A 59 1.85 11.92 9.69
N GLU A 60 2.07 13.15 10.17
CA GLU A 60 2.54 14.30 9.40
C GLU A 60 3.87 14.12 8.66
N THR A 61 4.69 13.14 9.06
CA THR A 61 5.97 12.83 8.41
C THR A 61 5.82 11.82 7.28
N GLY A 62 4.63 11.22 7.12
CA GLY A 62 4.36 10.16 6.16
C GLY A 62 4.75 8.77 6.66
N LYS A 63 5.00 8.59 7.96
CA LYS A 63 5.19 7.26 8.55
C LYS A 63 3.85 6.55 8.62
N ILE A 64 3.78 5.34 8.10
CA ILE A 64 2.62 4.46 8.25
C ILE A 64 2.59 3.95 9.70
N ILE A 65 1.52 4.28 10.40
CA ILE A 65 1.33 3.93 11.82
C ILE A 65 0.59 2.61 11.94
N LYS A 66 -0.40 2.39 11.09
CA LYS A 66 -1.13 1.13 11.02
C LYS A 66 -1.91 1.03 9.73
N PHE A 67 -2.26 -0.19 9.40
CA PHE A 67 -3.32 -0.49 8.45
C PHE A 67 -4.59 -0.80 9.25
N THR A 68 -5.77 -0.39 8.77
CA THR A 68 -7.10 -0.78 9.31
C THR A 68 -8.22 -0.15 8.50
N ASN A 69 -9.36 -0.82 8.40
CA ASN A 69 -10.61 -0.26 7.87
C ASN A 69 -11.47 0.46 8.92
N HIS A 70 -11.07 0.43 10.19
CA HIS A 70 -11.81 1.06 11.27
C HIS A 70 -11.37 2.50 11.46
N ALA A 71 -12.33 3.38 11.77
CA ALA A 71 -12.03 4.75 12.18
C ALA A 71 -11.07 4.73 13.38
N SER A 72 -10.06 5.59 13.34
CA SER A 72 -8.99 5.56 14.33
C SER A 72 -8.36 6.92 14.53
N ASN A 73 -8.00 7.20 15.79
CA ASN A 73 -7.32 8.43 16.19
C ASN A 73 -5.78 8.33 16.23
N GLU A 74 -5.20 7.19 15.84
CA GLU A 74 -3.77 6.93 16.00
C GLU A 74 -2.89 7.55 14.90
N GLY A 75 -3.47 8.19 13.88
CA GLY A 75 -2.72 8.91 12.85
C GLY A 75 -3.35 10.25 12.47
N THR A 76 -2.55 11.09 11.84
CA THR A 76 -2.97 12.43 11.38
C THR A 76 -3.78 12.37 10.09
N TYR A 77 -3.47 11.39 9.23
CA TYR A 77 -4.07 11.21 7.91
C TYR A 77 -4.65 9.82 7.75
N GLU A 78 -5.84 9.76 7.16
CA GLU A 78 -6.52 8.52 6.75
C GLU A 78 -6.38 8.37 5.24
N LEU A 79 -5.72 7.30 4.81
CA LEU A 79 -5.29 7.09 3.45
C LEU A 79 -5.68 5.68 2.97
N GLY A 80 -5.77 5.52 1.65
CA GLY A 80 -6.07 4.25 1.01
C GLY A 80 -5.10 3.98 -0.13
N PHE A 81 -4.60 2.74 -0.21
CA PHE A 81 -3.93 2.22 -1.40
C PHE A 81 -4.94 1.56 -2.31
N ARG A 82 -4.81 1.80 -3.61
CA ARG A 82 -5.49 1.00 -4.61
C ARG A 82 -4.57 -0.14 -5.01
N VAL A 83 -5.00 -1.37 -4.74
CA VAL A 83 -4.17 -2.57 -4.86
C VAL A 83 -4.79 -3.53 -5.86
N VAL A 84 -4.00 -3.99 -6.81
CA VAL A 84 -4.35 -5.09 -7.72
C VAL A 84 -3.95 -6.39 -7.05
N LEU A 85 -4.93 -7.27 -6.84
CA LEU A 85 -4.70 -8.67 -6.51
C LEU A 85 -4.49 -9.43 -7.82
N ASP A 86 -3.36 -10.10 -7.94
CA ASP A 86 -3.02 -10.81 -9.17
C ASP A 86 -3.33 -12.31 -9.01
N ASP A 87 -4.52 -12.72 -9.50
CA ASP A 87 -5.03 -14.09 -9.40
C ASP A 87 -4.14 -15.12 -10.15
N GLU A 88 -3.30 -14.69 -11.10
CA GLU A 88 -2.33 -15.58 -11.76
C GLU A 88 -1.17 -15.98 -10.85
N TYR A 89 -0.99 -15.30 -9.72
CA TYR A 89 0.12 -15.51 -8.81
C TYR A 89 -0.35 -16.22 -7.55
N LYS A 90 -0.29 -17.54 -7.58
CA LYS A 90 -0.28 -18.39 -6.37
C LYS A 90 0.84 -18.02 -5.36
N SER A 91 1.64 -16.98 -5.63
CA SER A 91 2.75 -16.47 -4.83
C SER A 91 2.42 -15.20 -4.02
N GLY A 92 1.16 -14.73 -3.96
CA GLY A 92 0.79 -13.60 -3.09
C GLY A 92 1.31 -12.23 -3.54
N TYR A 93 1.60 -12.05 -4.84
CA TYR A 93 2.02 -10.76 -5.39
C TYR A 93 0.83 -9.81 -5.51
N SER A 94 0.94 -8.63 -4.91
CA SER A 94 -0.02 -7.53 -5.07
C SER A 94 0.70 -6.28 -5.58
N LYS A 95 0.08 -5.51 -6.49
CA LYS A 95 0.65 -4.27 -7.05
C LYS A 95 -0.12 -3.07 -6.51
N ILE A 96 0.58 -2.09 -5.94
CA ILE A 96 -0.05 -0.83 -5.55
C ILE A 96 -0.01 0.13 -6.74
N ILE A 97 -1.17 0.59 -7.20
CA ILE A 97 -1.29 1.42 -8.41
C ILE A 97 -1.68 2.86 -8.13
N ASP A 98 -2.25 3.14 -6.96
CA ASP A 98 -2.64 4.49 -6.57
C ASP A 98 -2.68 4.64 -5.03
N CYS A 99 -2.64 5.89 -4.57
CA CYS A 99 -2.86 6.26 -3.18
C CYS A 99 -3.79 7.48 -3.12
N TYR A 100 -4.83 7.37 -2.30
CA TYR A 100 -5.84 8.42 -2.15
C TYR A 100 -6.07 8.75 -0.68
N SER A 101 -6.63 9.92 -0.42
CA SER A 101 -6.89 10.45 0.93
C SER A 101 -8.38 10.51 1.20
N TYR A 102 -8.81 10.04 2.36
CA TYR A 102 -10.20 10.11 2.81
C TYR A 102 -10.52 11.40 3.55
N SER A 103 -9.50 12.08 4.09
CA SER A 103 -9.72 13.18 5.04
C SER A 103 -10.13 14.50 4.38
N GLY A 104 -10.19 14.58 3.05
CA GLY A 104 -10.47 15.81 2.29
C GLY A 104 -9.44 16.94 2.48
N LYS A 105 -8.36 16.67 3.24
CA LYS A 105 -7.28 17.62 3.51
C LYS A 105 -6.21 17.49 2.43
N GLU A 106 -5.62 18.61 2.04
CA GLU A 106 -4.45 18.57 1.18
C GLU A 106 -3.29 17.88 1.90
N LEU A 107 -2.70 16.88 1.24
CA LEU A 107 -1.57 16.15 1.80
C LEU A 107 -0.28 16.98 1.68
N PRO A 108 0.51 17.12 2.77
CA PRO A 108 1.80 17.78 2.72
C PRO A 108 2.73 17.13 1.68
N THR A 109 3.54 17.95 1.00
CA THR A 109 4.49 17.46 -0.02
C THR A 109 5.45 16.41 0.53
N THR A 110 5.90 16.56 1.78
CA THR A 110 6.75 15.58 2.44
C THR A 110 6.10 14.20 2.54
N LEU A 111 4.82 14.17 2.92
CA LEU A 111 4.04 12.94 3.03
C LEU A 111 3.81 12.29 1.66
N LYS A 112 3.38 13.08 0.66
CA LYS A 112 3.21 12.61 -0.74
C LYS A 112 4.49 11.92 -1.24
N ASN A 113 5.62 12.55 -0.97
CA ASN A 113 6.94 12.09 -1.38
C ASN A 113 7.41 10.81 -0.68
N VAL A 114 7.14 10.65 0.62
CA VAL A 114 7.48 9.44 1.37
C VAL A 114 6.60 8.27 0.91
N ILE A 115 5.30 8.50 0.76
CA ILE A 115 4.36 7.46 0.31
C ILE A 115 4.67 7.03 -1.12
N ALA A 116 4.89 7.97 -2.06
CA ALA A 116 5.26 7.62 -3.43
C ALA A 116 6.55 6.80 -3.50
N GLY A 117 7.59 7.19 -2.75
CA GLY A 117 8.84 6.42 -2.67
C GLY A 117 8.65 5.03 -2.07
N THR A 118 7.80 4.92 -1.04
CA THR A 118 7.44 3.63 -0.41
C THR A 118 6.74 2.71 -1.41
N VAL A 119 5.72 3.21 -2.13
CA VAL A 119 4.98 2.45 -3.14
C VAL A 119 5.90 1.98 -4.28
N MET A 120 6.77 2.85 -4.78
CA MET A 120 7.75 2.49 -5.79
C MET A 120 8.71 1.39 -5.31
N GLY A 121 9.22 1.52 -4.08
CA GLY A 121 10.10 0.53 -3.47
C GLY A 121 9.42 -0.82 -3.31
N TYR A 122 8.20 -0.85 -2.78
CA TYR A 122 7.39 -2.06 -2.64
C TYR A 122 7.19 -2.76 -3.99
N ASN A 123 6.67 -2.04 -5.00
CA ASN A 123 6.44 -2.62 -6.33
C ASN A 123 7.74 -3.15 -6.97
N TYR A 124 8.87 -2.47 -6.77
CA TYR A 124 10.17 -2.94 -7.24
C TYR A 124 10.59 -4.26 -6.58
N GLN A 125 10.51 -4.35 -5.25
CA GLN A 125 10.88 -5.57 -4.51
C GLN A 125 9.99 -6.74 -4.90
N MET A 126 8.69 -6.51 -4.99
CA MET A 126 7.73 -7.54 -5.39
C MET A 126 7.99 -8.02 -6.83
N ARG A 127 8.34 -7.10 -7.75
CA ARG A 127 8.72 -7.48 -9.14
C ARG A 127 10.01 -8.28 -9.19
N LYS A 128 10.97 -8.04 -8.28
CA LYS A 128 12.21 -8.80 -8.18
C LYS A 128 11.93 -10.22 -7.67
N ALA A 129 11.07 -10.38 -6.68
CA ALA A 129 10.68 -11.69 -6.14
C ALA A 129 9.98 -12.60 -7.16
N LYS A 130 9.43 -12.03 -8.25
CA LYS A 130 8.84 -12.77 -9.39
C LYS A 130 9.86 -13.47 -10.29
N LYS A 131 11.14 -13.05 -10.28
CA LYS A 131 12.20 -13.56 -11.17
C LYS A 131 13.07 -14.60 -10.47
#